data_AF-A0A383UUW4-F1
#
_entry.id   AF-A0A383UUW4-F1
#
_cell.length_a   1.000
_cell.length_b   1.000
_cell.length_c   1.000
_cell.angle_alpha   90.00
_cell.angle_beta   90.00
_cell.angle_gamma   90.00
#
_symmetry.space_group_name_H-M   'P 1'
#
loop_
_entity.id
_entity.type
_entity.pdbx_description
1 polymer ?
#
loop_
_entity_poly.entity_id
_entity_poly.type
_entity_poly.pdbx_seq_one_letter_code
_entity_poly.pdbx_strand_id
1 'polypeptide(L)'
;MSCVLAILLASEAHMILTGLQNANYFYDAYEFPKDIKFPMPKPPHSLHISASKITRSGTHVVAYCSISHHYEQIVKMITDGLPRVTQSSRNKDLSFTLEESACLRSITEETSLRSDATPLSQLQKYQCTHQLIASMAFKGMIGVEGKYACFAPPLRSHTVKINADIPLKIEQFLAGAQLLKGRKANSDTQAMVWFQGNLHLLRQTKSNTNGHNLWIPITSIGKESTNGALIMNFIYDNLPGIYEFTKIMGDFRMLEKTLNAANTSSNQRTPQISNDKICANSDPEKCGDKIHKSGHKYTNTHFGKIYAFPTYLNDRIGSLGLRCQVRFVHRSGLFRNKICIFSPRYVRRSIFQSQTWINSWKNHRLLKVPPQTNAKVVADRFIELSAEGTLCDPIE
;
A
#
# COMPACT_ATOMS: atom_id res chain seq x y z
N MET A 1 -10.26 6.85 9.11
CA MET A 1 -10.57 5.68 8.26
C MET A 1 -9.84 5.83 6.96
N SER A 2 -8.53 6.06 7.02
CA SER A 2 -7.68 6.24 5.87
C SER A 2 -6.43 5.40 6.06
N CYS A 3 -5.92 4.87 4.95
CA CYS A 3 -4.69 4.12 4.91
C CYS A 3 -3.80 4.65 3.77
N VAL A 4 -2.50 4.58 3.99
CA VAL A 4 -1.44 4.81 3.01
C VAL A 4 -0.61 3.55 2.92
N LEU A 5 -0.39 3.06 1.71
CA LEU A 5 0.55 1.98 1.44
C LEU A 5 1.90 2.61 1.10
N ALA A 6 2.95 2.16 1.78
CA ALA A 6 4.33 2.48 1.46
C ALA A 6 4.98 1.26 0.81
N ILE A 7 5.51 1.44 -0.39
CA ILE A 7 6.22 0.44 -1.17
C ILE A 7 7.68 0.89 -1.25
N LEU A 8 8.59 0.11 -0.70
CA LEU A 8 10.02 0.45 -0.61
C LEU A 8 10.85 -0.56 -1.40
N LEU A 9 11.64 -0.07 -2.35
CA LEU A 9 12.73 -0.82 -2.96
C LEU A 9 13.97 -0.68 -2.07
N ALA A 10 14.25 -1.73 -1.29
CA ALA A 10 15.28 -1.69 -0.26
C ALA A 10 16.70 -1.47 -0.82
N SER A 11 16.98 -1.94 -2.04
CA SER A 11 18.29 -1.79 -2.70
C SER A 11 18.61 -0.36 -3.12
N GLU A 12 17.59 0.43 -3.44
CA GLU A 12 17.75 1.79 -3.99
C GLU A 12 17.31 2.88 -3.01
N ALA A 13 16.83 2.48 -1.83
CA ALA A 13 16.24 3.39 -0.85
C ALA A 13 15.19 4.32 -1.49
N HIS A 14 14.34 3.74 -2.34
CA HIS A 14 13.31 4.46 -3.08
C HIS A 14 11.92 4.02 -2.63
N MET A 15 11.08 4.96 -2.21
CA MET A 15 9.77 4.69 -1.63
C MET A 15 8.64 5.36 -2.40
N ILE A 16 7.60 4.59 -2.71
CA ILE A 16 6.34 5.09 -3.24
C ILE A 16 5.26 5.02 -2.18
N LEU A 17 4.49 6.09 -2.05
CA LEU A 17 3.27 6.14 -1.27
C LEU A 17 2.05 6.14 -2.20
N THR A 18 1.11 5.24 -1.95
CA THR A 18 -0.20 5.22 -2.60
C THR A 18 -1.32 5.10 -1.58
N GLY A 19 -2.50 5.60 -1.90
CA GLY A 19 -3.66 5.48 -1.03
C GLY A 19 -4.90 6.10 -1.65
N LEU A 20 -5.99 6.05 -0.89
CA LEU A 20 -7.32 6.50 -1.30
C LEU A 20 -7.85 7.58 -0.34
N GLN A 21 -8.25 8.72 -0.89
CA GLN A 21 -8.97 9.77 -0.16
C GLN A 21 -10.06 10.36 -1.05
N ASN A 22 -11.30 10.42 -0.56
CA ASN A 22 -12.45 11.01 -1.27
C ASN A 22 -12.62 10.48 -2.71
N ALA A 23 -12.48 9.16 -2.90
CA ALA A 23 -12.49 8.48 -4.20
C ALA A 23 -11.32 8.82 -5.16
N ASN A 24 -10.38 9.66 -4.74
CA ASN A 24 -9.15 9.94 -5.47
C ASN A 24 -8.01 9.06 -4.98
N TYR A 25 -7.26 8.53 -5.94
CA TYR A 25 -6.05 7.77 -5.67
C TYR A 25 -4.84 8.68 -5.79
N PHE A 26 -3.88 8.47 -4.90
CA PHE A 26 -2.66 9.27 -4.82
C PHE A 26 -1.46 8.39 -5.11
N TYR A 27 -0.41 8.99 -5.66
CA TYR A 27 0.84 8.33 -5.97
C TYR A 27 1.98 9.34 -5.86
N ASP A 28 2.87 9.14 -4.90
CA ASP A 28 4.00 10.02 -4.64
C ASP A 28 5.27 9.22 -4.36
N ALA A 29 6.40 9.69 -4.89
CA ALA A 29 7.71 9.09 -4.70
C ALA A 29 8.58 9.91 -3.74
N TYR A 30 9.39 9.22 -2.94
CA TYR A 30 10.26 9.77 -1.90
C TYR A 30 11.59 9.04 -1.89
N GLU A 31 12.66 9.80 -1.66
CA GLU A 31 13.97 9.21 -1.34
C GLU A 31 13.98 8.81 0.13
N PHE A 32 14.60 7.67 0.41
CA PHE A 32 14.61 7.05 1.71
C PHE A 32 16.03 7.07 2.32
N PRO A 33 16.20 7.30 3.64
CA PRO A 33 17.52 7.25 4.26
C PRO A 33 18.15 5.86 4.16
N LYS A 34 19.49 5.80 4.14
CA LYS A 34 20.27 4.55 4.06
C LYS A 34 20.00 3.57 5.21
N ASP A 35 19.49 4.05 6.34
CA ASP A 35 18.97 3.20 7.41
C ASP A 35 17.59 2.66 7.00
N ILE A 36 17.58 1.63 6.15
CA ILE A 36 16.41 1.00 5.52
C ILE A 36 15.42 0.47 6.58
N LYS A 37 14.62 1.36 7.14
CA LYS A 37 13.57 1.09 8.13
C LYS A 37 12.41 2.00 7.83
N PHE A 38 11.25 1.41 7.61
CA PHE A 38 9.99 2.15 7.48
C PHE A 38 9.82 3.18 8.61
N PRO A 39 9.39 4.43 8.29
CA PRO A 39 9.27 5.49 9.29
C PRO A 39 8.32 5.05 10.41
N MET A 40 8.84 5.02 11.63
CA MET A 40 8.02 4.66 12.78
C MET A 40 7.50 5.94 13.42
N PRO A 41 6.19 6.22 13.37
CA PRO A 41 5.63 7.36 14.09
C PRO A 41 5.99 7.27 15.57
N LYS A 42 6.50 8.36 16.15
CA LYS A 42 6.83 8.41 17.58
C LYS A 42 5.54 8.29 18.40
N PRO A 43 5.50 7.74 19.61
CA PRO A 43 4.29 7.83 20.42
C PRO A 43 4.11 9.26 20.98
N PRO A 44 2.86 9.71 21.26
CA PRO A 44 1.58 9.05 21.00
C PRO A 44 1.00 9.49 19.65
N HIS A 45 0.95 8.60 18.65
CA HIS A 45 0.31 8.90 17.36
C HIS A 45 -0.76 7.86 17.07
N SER A 46 -1.88 8.28 16.49
CA SER A 46 -3.02 7.41 16.16
C SER A 46 -2.85 6.61 14.86
N LEU A 47 -1.59 6.34 14.52
CA LEU A 47 -1.20 5.59 13.34
C LEU A 47 -0.90 4.15 13.73
N HIS A 48 -1.45 3.23 12.96
CA HIS A 48 -1.23 1.80 13.07
C HIS A 48 -0.43 1.35 11.86
N ILE A 49 0.51 0.44 12.08
CA ILE A 49 1.42 -0.04 11.04
C ILE A 49 1.31 -1.57 10.91
N SER A 50 1.24 -2.06 9.67
CA SER A 50 1.39 -3.49 9.40
C SER A 50 2.81 -3.97 9.76
N ALA A 51 3.09 -5.26 9.61
CA ALA A 51 4.45 -5.78 9.79
C ALA A 51 5.45 -4.96 8.94
N SER A 52 6.56 -4.52 9.53
CA SER A 52 7.42 -3.48 8.95
C SER A 52 8.92 -3.76 9.05
N LYS A 53 9.33 -4.92 9.56
CA LYS A 53 10.75 -5.29 9.64
C LYS A 53 11.28 -5.68 8.27
N ILE A 54 12.35 -5.05 7.83
CA ILE A 54 13.07 -5.41 6.62
C ILE A 54 14.23 -6.33 7.00
N THR A 55 14.32 -7.49 6.35
CA THR A 55 15.35 -8.51 6.68
C THR A 55 16.23 -8.90 5.51
N ARG A 56 15.88 -8.48 4.30
CA ARG A 56 16.59 -8.78 3.05
C ARG A 56 16.32 -7.69 2.03
N SER A 57 17.09 -7.69 0.95
CA SER A 57 16.82 -6.82 -0.21
C SER A 57 15.49 -7.16 -0.88
N GLY A 58 15.01 -6.22 -1.70
CA GLY A 58 13.84 -6.35 -2.55
C GLY A 58 12.70 -5.38 -2.21
N THR A 59 11.54 -5.61 -2.84
CA THR A 59 10.38 -4.71 -2.72
C THR A 59 9.47 -5.08 -1.56
N HIS A 60 9.43 -4.22 -0.53
CA HIS A 60 8.66 -4.41 0.70
C HIS A 60 7.45 -3.48 0.74
N VAL A 61 6.36 -3.92 1.37
CA VAL A 61 5.11 -3.16 1.47
C VAL A 61 4.66 -3.06 2.93
N VAL A 62 4.24 -1.86 3.31
CA VAL A 62 3.65 -1.56 4.63
C VAL A 62 2.37 -0.75 4.47
N ALA A 63 1.35 -1.06 5.26
CA ALA A 63 0.17 -0.22 5.42
C ALA A 63 0.26 0.61 6.69
N TYR A 64 0.07 1.92 6.54
CA TYR A 64 -0.13 2.88 7.61
C TYR A 64 -1.59 3.30 7.63
N CYS A 65 -2.29 3.06 8.73
CA CYS A 65 -3.71 3.35 8.83
C CYS A 65 -4.04 4.16 10.08
N SER A 66 -4.98 5.10 9.95
CA SER A 66 -5.51 5.85 11.09
C SER A 66 -7.03 5.93 11.04
N ILE A 67 -7.66 5.78 12.21
CA ILE A 67 -9.10 5.99 12.33
C ILE A 67 -9.47 7.47 12.41
N SER A 68 -8.54 8.32 12.87
CA SER A 68 -8.73 9.76 13.13
C SER A 68 -8.01 10.69 12.17
N HIS A 69 -6.98 10.23 11.45
CA HIS A 69 -6.30 11.04 10.43
C HIS A 69 -6.77 10.71 9.02
N HIS A 70 -6.78 11.73 8.17
CA HIS A 70 -6.99 11.62 6.73
C HIS A 70 -5.66 11.37 6.00
N TYR A 71 -5.73 11.01 4.72
CA TYR A 71 -4.57 10.60 3.92
C TYR A 71 -3.42 11.61 3.96
N GLU A 72 -3.66 12.90 3.68
CA GLU A 72 -2.62 13.94 3.69
C GLU A 72 -1.87 14.04 5.04
N GLN A 73 -2.61 13.90 6.14
CA GLN A 73 -2.02 13.93 7.48
C GLN A 73 -1.16 12.68 7.73
N ILE A 74 -1.61 11.52 7.27
CA ILE A 74 -0.84 10.28 7.37
C ILE A 74 0.43 10.38 6.54
N VAL A 75 0.34 10.87 5.29
CA VAL A 75 1.51 11.10 4.43
C VAL A 75 2.50 12.02 5.13
N LYS A 76 2.05 13.19 5.61
CA LYS A 76 2.89 14.14 6.34
C LYS A 76 3.61 13.51 7.54
N MET A 77 2.93 12.63 8.29
CA MET A 77 3.53 11.92 9.43
C MET A 77 4.61 10.91 9.01
N ILE A 78 4.44 10.25 7.86
CA ILE A 78 5.39 9.24 7.34
C ILE A 78 6.59 9.92 6.68
N THR A 79 6.35 11.04 6.00
CA THR A 79 7.34 11.72 5.15
C THR A 79 8.01 12.89 5.84
N ASP A 80 7.82 13.06 7.16
CA ASP A 80 8.47 14.11 7.91
C ASP A 80 10.00 14.00 7.79
N GLY A 81 10.64 15.05 7.26
CA GLY A 81 12.08 15.06 6.97
C GLY A 81 12.52 14.22 5.76
N LEU A 82 11.61 13.61 4.99
CA LEU A 82 11.93 12.88 3.76
C LEU A 82 11.85 13.80 2.54
N PRO A 83 12.89 13.84 1.68
CA PRO A 83 12.82 14.58 0.44
C PRO A 83 11.85 13.91 -0.52
N ARG A 84 10.81 14.66 -0.93
CA ARG A 84 9.90 14.22 -1.99
C ARG A 84 10.66 14.22 -3.32
N VAL A 85 10.49 13.15 -4.08
CA VAL A 85 10.94 13.08 -5.47
C VAL A 85 9.99 13.93 -6.30
N THR A 86 10.23 15.24 -6.33
CA THR A 86 9.47 16.21 -7.11
C THR A 86 9.92 16.18 -8.58
N GLN A 87 9.15 16.76 -9.49
CA GLN A 87 9.63 16.98 -10.87
C GLN A 87 10.97 17.73 -10.92
N SER A 88 11.26 18.62 -9.96
CA SER A 88 12.57 19.31 -9.90
C SER A 88 13.73 18.46 -9.37
N SER A 89 13.47 17.40 -8.59
CA SER A 89 14.51 16.39 -8.29
C SER A 89 14.58 15.33 -9.38
N ARG A 90 13.46 15.03 -10.06
CA ARG A 90 13.48 14.39 -11.39
C ARG A 90 14.31 15.21 -12.37
N ASN A 91 14.42 16.55 -12.27
CA ASN A 91 15.35 17.31 -13.14
C ASN A 91 16.83 16.96 -12.93
N LYS A 92 17.25 16.45 -11.75
CA LYS A 92 18.59 15.88 -11.57
C LYS A 92 18.72 14.50 -12.21
N ASP A 93 17.63 13.74 -12.28
CA ASP A 93 17.55 12.42 -12.96
C ASP A 93 17.23 12.53 -14.47
N LEU A 94 16.69 13.67 -14.91
CA LEU A 94 16.59 14.13 -16.29
C LEU A 94 17.91 14.73 -16.76
N SER A 95 18.91 14.85 -15.86
CA SER A 95 20.27 15.07 -16.33
C SER A 95 20.64 13.86 -17.20
N PHE A 96 21.00 14.15 -18.43
CA PHE A 96 21.28 13.12 -19.39
C PHE A 96 22.54 12.41 -18.95
N THR A 97 22.50 11.08 -18.91
CA THR A 97 23.75 10.34 -18.74
C THR A 97 24.63 10.60 -19.97
N LEU A 98 25.93 10.37 -19.82
CA LEU A 98 26.86 10.52 -20.93
C LEU A 98 26.46 9.60 -22.10
N GLU A 99 25.96 8.41 -21.77
CA GLU A 99 25.48 7.41 -22.73
C GLU A 99 24.18 7.83 -23.42
N GLU A 100 23.21 8.41 -22.68
CA GLU A 100 21.99 8.96 -23.27
C GLU A 100 22.32 10.12 -24.23
N SER A 101 23.22 11.00 -23.82
CA SER A 101 23.67 12.14 -24.64
C SER A 101 24.39 11.67 -25.90
N ALA A 102 25.27 10.68 -25.78
CA ALA A 102 25.98 10.10 -26.91
C ALA A 102 25.01 9.42 -27.89
N CYS A 103 24.05 8.64 -27.38
CA CYS A 103 23.03 7.99 -28.20
C CYS A 103 22.14 9.01 -28.92
N LEU A 104 21.65 10.05 -28.22
CA LEU A 104 20.85 11.11 -28.84
C LEU A 104 21.61 11.83 -29.95
N ARG A 105 22.89 12.14 -29.72
CA ARG A 105 23.75 12.78 -30.73
C ARG A 105 23.89 11.90 -31.97
N SER A 106 24.18 10.61 -31.80
CA SER A 106 24.30 9.66 -32.91
C SER A 106 23.00 9.56 -33.73
N ILE A 107 21.84 9.59 -33.07
CA ILE A 107 20.54 9.60 -33.77
C ILE A 107 20.39 10.89 -34.58
N THR A 108 20.72 12.04 -33.98
CA THR A 108 20.49 13.38 -34.54
C THR A 108 21.41 13.68 -35.72
N GLU A 109 22.69 13.32 -35.63
CA GLU A 109 23.70 13.53 -36.69
C GLU A 109 23.36 12.79 -37.99
N GLU A 110 22.63 11.67 -37.92
CA GLU A 110 22.14 10.97 -39.11
C GLU A 110 20.73 11.39 -39.55
N THR A 111 19.89 11.90 -38.65
CA THR A 111 18.53 12.34 -38.99
C THR A 111 18.45 13.74 -39.59
N SER A 112 19.53 14.53 -39.57
CA SER A 112 19.58 15.91 -40.10
C SER A 112 19.21 16.10 -41.58
N LEU A 113 18.75 15.05 -42.28
CA LEU A 113 18.30 15.06 -43.66
C LEU A 113 16.88 14.48 -43.89
N ARG A 114 16.18 13.97 -42.85
CA ARG A 114 14.86 13.33 -43.00
C ARG A 114 13.87 13.75 -41.92
N SER A 115 12.63 14.04 -42.32
CA SER A 115 11.53 14.36 -41.38
C SER A 115 10.86 13.12 -40.77
N ASP A 116 11.29 11.92 -41.18
CA ASP A 116 10.67 10.65 -40.79
C ASP A 116 11.30 10.10 -39.51
N ALA A 117 10.51 9.36 -38.72
CA ALA A 117 10.99 8.72 -37.51
C ALA A 117 11.99 7.59 -37.82
N THR A 118 13.11 7.56 -37.08
CA THR A 118 14.15 6.54 -37.26
C THR A 118 13.66 5.17 -36.75
N PRO A 119 13.71 4.10 -37.55
CA PRO A 119 13.31 2.76 -37.10
C PRO A 119 14.19 2.25 -35.95
N LEU A 120 13.56 1.71 -34.90
CA LEU A 120 14.24 1.12 -33.74
C LEU A 120 15.19 -0.01 -34.15
N SER A 121 14.82 -0.81 -35.16
CA SER A 121 15.65 -1.87 -35.72
C SER A 121 17.01 -1.39 -36.27
N GLN A 122 17.12 -0.11 -36.64
CA GLN A 122 18.36 0.47 -37.16
C GLN A 122 19.24 1.04 -36.06
N LEU A 123 18.69 1.26 -34.85
CA LEU A 123 19.39 1.96 -33.77
C LEU A 123 20.52 1.16 -33.13
N GLN A 124 20.55 -0.16 -33.30
CA GLN A 124 21.64 -1.01 -32.80
C GLN A 124 23.01 -0.60 -33.38
N LYS A 125 23.03 0.05 -34.54
CA LYS A 125 24.27 0.56 -35.16
C LYS A 125 24.91 1.71 -34.39
N TYR A 126 24.14 2.45 -33.58
CA TYR A 126 24.59 3.68 -32.90
C TYR A 126 25.03 3.46 -31.44
N GLN A 127 25.28 2.21 -31.03
CA GLN A 127 25.51 1.84 -29.62
C GLN A 127 24.34 2.24 -28.69
N CYS A 128 23.17 2.52 -29.26
CA CYS A 128 21.96 2.82 -28.53
C CYS A 128 21.30 1.51 -28.08
N THR A 129 21.36 1.23 -26.78
CA THR A 129 20.63 0.09 -26.23
C THR A 129 19.14 0.42 -26.11
N HIS A 130 18.31 -0.61 -26.17
CA HIS A 130 16.87 -0.50 -25.92
C HIS A 130 16.53 0.17 -24.58
N GLN A 131 17.34 -0.07 -23.55
CA GLN A 131 17.23 0.59 -22.26
C GLN A 131 17.42 2.10 -22.38
N LEU A 132 18.46 2.54 -23.10
CA LEU A 132 18.73 3.97 -23.32
C LEU A 132 17.58 4.62 -24.09
N ILE A 133 17.05 3.97 -25.13
CA ILE A 133 15.88 4.46 -25.87
C ILE A 133 14.66 4.60 -24.95
N ALA A 134 14.35 3.59 -24.14
CA ALA A 134 13.23 3.65 -23.20
C ALA A 134 13.43 4.75 -22.14
N SER A 135 14.66 4.92 -21.64
CA SER A 135 15.03 5.98 -20.70
C SER A 135 14.84 7.37 -21.31
N MET A 136 15.43 7.62 -22.49
CA MET A 136 15.32 8.89 -23.20
C MET A 136 13.86 9.23 -23.56
N ALA A 137 13.07 8.23 -23.95
CA ALA A 137 11.64 8.41 -24.21
C ALA A 137 10.86 8.78 -22.94
N PHE A 138 11.15 8.11 -21.81
CA PHE A 138 10.57 8.45 -20.51
C PHE A 138 10.93 9.87 -20.07
N LYS A 139 12.17 10.30 -20.31
CA LYS A 139 12.68 11.65 -20.03
C LYS A 139 12.18 12.72 -21.01
N GLY A 140 11.47 12.34 -22.08
CA GLY A 140 10.92 13.25 -23.08
C GLY A 140 11.97 13.83 -24.04
N MET A 141 13.12 13.18 -24.19
CA MET A 141 14.17 13.59 -25.13
C MET A 141 13.79 13.24 -26.58
N ILE A 142 13.08 12.13 -26.74
CA ILE A 142 12.64 11.60 -28.02
C ILE A 142 11.16 11.25 -27.96
N GLY A 143 10.48 11.40 -29.08
CA GLY A 143 9.16 10.82 -29.30
C GLY A 143 9.30 9.37 -29.74
N VAL A 144 8.38 8.50 -29.30
CA VAL A 144 8.27 7.15 -29.83
C VAL A 144 6.89 6.96 -30.45
N GLU A 145 6.88 6.46 -31.68
CA GLU A 145 5.68 6.08 -32.42
C GLU A 145 5.80 4.64 -32.93
N GLY A 146 4.78 4.15 -33.62
CA GLY A 146 4.79 2.80 -34.17
C GLY A 146 4.12 1.75 -33.30
N LYS A 147 4.07 0.53 -33.85
CA LYS A 147 3.27 -0.58 -33.33
C LYS A 147 3.71 -1.05 -31.94
N TYR A 148 5.00 -0.93 -31.61
CA TYR A 148 5.55 -1.37 -30.33
C TYR A 148 5.87 -0.22 -29.37
N ALA A 149 5.22 0.95 -29.50
CA ALA A 149 5.54 2.16 -28.74
C ALA A 149 5.04 2.19 -27.26
N CYS A 150 4.43 1.13 -26.75
CA CYS A 150 3.74 1.12 -25.46
C CYS A 150 4.64 1.31 -24.22
N PHE A 151 5.97 1.24 -24.40
CA PHE A 151 6.96 1.50 -23.34
C PHE A 151 7.22 3.00 -23.11
N ALA A 152 6.72 3.87 -23.98
CA ALA A 152 6.98 5.29 -23.95
C ALA A 152 5.74 6.09 -23.48
N PRO A 153 5.94 7.30 -22.91
CA PRO A 153 4.85 8.24 -22.70
C PRO A 153 4.12 8.60 -24.00
N PRO A 154 2.86 9.06 -23.94
CA PRO A 154 2.12 9.52 -25.12
C PRO A 154 2.90 10.58 -25.91
N LEU A 155 2.94 10.41 -27.23
CA LEU A 155 3.71 11.27 -28.13
C LEU A 155 3.32 12.74 -27.97
N ARG A 156 4.31 13.58 -27.69
CA ARG A 156 4.23 15.04 -27.81
C ARG A 156 4.97 15.48 -29.08
N SER A 157 4.86 16.74 -29.47
CA SER A 157 5.67 17.28 -30.56
C SER A 157 7.15 17.24 -30.14
N HIS A 158 7.89 16.27 -30.67
CA HIS A 158 9.33 16.10 -30.44
C HIS A 158 10.04 16.21 -31.79
N THR A 159 11.21 16.85 -31.79
CA THR A 159 12.05 17.02 -32.98
C THR A 159 12.67 15.70 -33.42
N VAL A 160 13.08 14.87 -32.46
CA VAL A 160 13.64 13.53 -32.72
C VAL A 160 12.57 12.48 -32.42
N LYS A 161 12.29 11.62 -33.40
CA LYS A 161 11.29 10.56 -33.29
C LYS A 161 11.87 9.21 -33.64
N ILE A 162 11.48 8.19 -32.89
CA ILE A 162 11.80 6.79 -33.13
C ILE A 162 10.53 6.02 -33.48
N ASN A 163 10.57 5.25 -34.56
CA ASN A 163 9.52 4.31 -34.91
C ASN A 163 9.85 2.94 -34.28
N ALA A 164 9.07 2.53 -33.28
CA ALA A 164 9.15 1.22 -32.65
C ALA A 164 8.57 0.15 -33.60
N ASP A 165 9.37 -0.23 -34.60
CA ASP A 165 9.07 -1.18 -35.66
C ASP A 165 9.32 -2.65 -35.27
N ILE A 166 10.09 -2.87 -34.19
CA ILE A 166 10.35 -4.19 -33.62
C ILE A 166 9.96 -4.24 -32.13
N PRO A 167 9.59 -5.41 -31.60
CA PRO A 167 9.27 -5.56 -30.20
C PRO A 167 10.51 -5.44 -29.30
N LEU A 168 10.32 -4.88 -28.12
CA LEU A 168 11.36 -4.77 -27.09
C LEU A 168 11.40 -6.01 -26.21
N LYS A 169 12.59 -6.52 -25.92
CA LYS A 169 12.74 -7.57 -24.91
C LYS A 169 12.53 -6.96 -23.52
N ILE A 170 11.72 -7.62 -22.68
CA ILE A 170 11.37 -7.08 -21.36
C ILE A 170 12.61 -6.96 -20.45
N GLU A 171 13.54 -7.90 -20.54
CA GLU A 171 14.79 -7.88 -19.79
C GLU A 171 15.68 -6.69 -20.15
N GLN A 172 15.60 -6.20 -21.38
CA GLN A 172 16.33 -5.01 -21.84
C GLN A 172 15.61 -3.72 -21.42
N PHE A 173 14.27 -3.72 -21.41
CA PHE A 173 13.46 -2.62 -20.90
C PHE A 173 13.67 -2.41 -19.39
N LEU A 174 13.74 -3.50 -18.63
CA LEU A 174 13.90 -3.48 -17.18
C LEU A 174 15.34 -3.28 -16.70
N ALA A 175 16.34 -3.29 -17.60
CA ALA A 175 17.75 -3.17 -17.22
C ALA A 175 18.21 -4.19 -16.16
N GLY A 176 17.69 -5.41 -16.23
CA GLY A 176 17.92 -6.45 -15.21
C GLY A 176 17.05 -6.35 -13.95
N ALA A 177 16.16 -5.36 -13.86
CA ALA A 177 15.12 -5.34 -12.82
C ALA A 177 14.16 -6.53 -12.97
N GLN A 178 13.57 -6.93 -11.85
CA GLN A 178 12.81 -8.17 -11.73
C GLN A 178 11.30 -7.92 -11.80
N LEU A 179 10.57 -8.93 -12.27
CA LEU A 179 9.12 -8.98 -12.16
C LEU A 179 8.73 -9.24 -10.72
N LEU A 180 7.87 -8.40 -10.17
CA LEU A 180 7.32 -8.52 -8.83
C LEU A 180 5.95 -9.20 -8.89
N LYS A 181 5.86 -10.43 -8.37
CA LYS A 181 4.61 -11.19 -8.29
C LYS A 181 4.20 -11.48 -6.85
N GLY A 182 2.90 -11.65 -6.65
CA GLY A 182 2.39 -12.16 -5.38
C GLY A 182 2.65 -13.66 -5.23
N ARG A 183 2.29 -14.19 -4.06
CA ARG A 183 2.44 -15.63 -3.76
C ARG A 183 1.32 -16.50 -4.33
N LYS A 184 0.26 -15.90 -4.90
CA LYS A 184 -0.92 -16.62 -5.39
C LYS A 184 -0.82 -16.88 -6.89
N ALA A 185 -1.18 -18.08 -7.32
CA ALA A 185 -1.21 -18.51 -8.73
C ALA A 185 -2.11 -17.64 -9.63
N ASN A 186 -3.16 -17.01 -9.10
CA ASN A 186 -4.02 -16.12 -9.91
C ASN A 186 -3.32 -14.82 -10.36
N SER A 187 -2.11 -14.54 -9.83
CA SER A 187 -1.27 -13.43 -10.26
C SER A 187 -0.38 -13.76 -11.47
N ASP A 188 -0.48 -14.97 -12.02
CA ASP A 188 0.45 -15.42 -13.04
C ASP A 188 0.42 -14.54 -14.30
N THR A 189 -0.72 -13.91 -14.60
CA THR A 189 -0.89 -13.03 -15.76
C THR A 189 -0.57 -11.56 -15.49
N GLN A 190 -0.18 -11.16 -14.28
CA GLN A 190 0.19 -9.78 -13.99
C GLN A 190 1.47 -9.70 -13.14
N ALA A 191 2.31 -8.73 -13.45
CA ALA A 191 3.50 -8.45 -12.66
C ALA A 191 3.62 -6.95 -12.44
N MET A 192 4.16 -6.58 -11.29
CA MET A 192 4.58 -5.21 -11.03
C MET A 192 6.08 -5.09 -11.32
N VAL A 193 6.54 -3.95 -11.80
CA VAL A 193 7.95 -3.70 -12.11
C VAL A 193 8.37 -2.31 -11.67
N TRP A 194 9.65 -2.16 -11.35
CA TRP A 194 10.29 -0.86 -11.23
C TRP A 194 10.84 -0.45 -12.59
N PHE A 195 10.43 0.73 -13.07
CA PHE A 195 10.96 1.34 -14.27
C PHE A 195 11.14 2.83 -14.01
N GLN A 196 12.37 3.33 -14.19
CA GLN A 196 12.71 4.75 -14.00
C GLN A 196 12.26 5.29 -12.63
N GLY A 197 12.49 4.50 -11.57
CA GLY A 197 12.08 4.83 -10.19
C GLY A 197 10.57 4.77 -9.93
N ASN A 198 9.74 4.36 -10.90
CA ASN A 198 8.29 4.27 -10.74
C ASN A 198 7.80 2.83 -10.86
N LEU A 199 6.63 2.59 -10.27
CA LEU A 199 5.97 1.28 -10.30
C LEU A 199 5.01 1.22 -11.47
N HIS A 200 5.15 0.17 -12.26
CA HIS A 200 4.27 -0.12 -13.39
C HIS A 200 3.71 -1.54 -13.27
N LEU A 201 2.49 -1.73 -13.75
CA LEU A 201 1.89 -3.06 -13.89
C LEU A 201 1.94 -3.48 -15.34
N LEU A 202 2.34 -4.72 -15.55
CA LEU A 202 2.36 -5.40 -16.83
C LEU A 202 1.38 -6.57 -16.79
N ARG A 203 0.64 -6.76 -17.87
CA ARG A 203 -0.17 -7.95 -18.12
C ARG A 203 0.56 -8.87 -19.07
N GLN A 204 0.67 -10.13 -18.70
CA GLN A 204 1.11 -11.18 -19.57
C GLN A 204 -0.05 -11.65 -20.44
N THR A 205 0.17 -11.70 -21.75
CA THR A 205 -0.69 -12.34 -22.73
C THR A 205 0.12 -13.42 -23.46
N LYS A 206 -0.58 -14.38 -24.08
CA LYS A 206 0.09 -15.35 -24.95
C LYS A 206 0.43 -14.65 -26.25
N SER A 207 1.71 -14.68 -26.65
CA SER A 207 2.11 -14.18 -27.97
C SER A 207 1.58 -15.09 -29.07
N ASN A 208 1.10 -14.50 -30.16
CA ASN A 208 0.72 -15.22 -31.38
C ASN A 208 1.95 -15.73 -32.16
N THR A 209 3.13 -15.16 -31.89
CA THR A 209 4.39 -15.52 -32.55
C THR A 209 5.36 -16.15 -31.54
N ASN A 210 5.67 -17.42 -31.75
CA ASN A 210 6.78 -18.17 -31.16
C ASN A 210 6.66 -18.61 -29.69
N GLY A 211 5.46 -18.58 -29.08
CA GLY A 211 5.23 -19.15 -27.74
C GLY A 211 5.89 -18.38 -26.58
N HIS A 212 6.56 -17.26 -26.86
CA HIS A 212 7.13 -16.38 -25.84
C HIS A 212 6.04 -15.55 -25.15
N ASN A 213 6.31 -15.14 -23.92
CA ASN A 213 5.40 -14.30 -23.16
C ASN A 213 5.36 -12.89 -23.75
N LEU A 214 4.17 -12.35 -23.95
CA LEU A 214 3.98 -10.96 -24.36
C LEU A 214 3.53 -10.15 -23.14
N TRP A 215 4.14 -8.98 -22.93
CA TRP A 215 3.88 -8.11 -21.80
C TRP A 215 3.34 -6.75 -22.26
N ILE A 216 2.19 -6.37 -21.71
CA ILE A 216 1.51 -5.12 -22.05
C ILE A 216 1.36 -4.27 -20.78
N PRO A 217 1.86 -3.02 -20.75
CA PRO A 217 1.63 -2.11 -19.64
C PRO A 217 0.13 -1.83 -19.42
N ILE A 218 -0.32 -2.03 -18.19
CA ILE A 218 -1.68 -1.66 -17.74
C ILE A 218 -1.67 -0.25 -17.17
N THR A 219 -0.58 0.11 -16.51
CA THR A 219 -0.33 1.46 -15.98
C THR A 219 0.16 2.39 -17.07
N SER A 220 -0.15 3.69 -16.96
CA SER A 220 0.34 4.70 -17.88
C SER A 220 1.77 5.10 -17.56
N ILE A 221 2.67 5.01 -18.54
CA ILE A 221 4.03 5.54 -18.48
C ILE A 221 3.97 7.04 -18.83
N GLY A 222 4.66 7.89 -18.07
CA GLY A 222 4.62 9.35 -18.16
C GLY A 222 3.41 10.01 -17.46
N LYS A 223 2.53 9.22 -16.84
CA LYS A 223 1.38 9.70 -16.04
C LYS A 223 1.30 8.95 -14.71
N GLU A 224 2.42 8.78 -14.01
CA GLU A 224 2.50 7.87 -12.86
C GLU A 224 1.53 8.25 -11.73
N SER A 225 1.26 9.55 -11.57
CA SER A 225 0.28 10.07 -10.60
C SER A 225 -1.12 9.41 -10.70
N THR A 226 -1.50 8.88 -11.86
CA THR A 226 -2.81 8.23 -12.06
C THR A 226 -2.79 6.72 -11.82
N ASN A 227 -1.61 6.12 -11.58
CA ASN A 227 -1.46 4.66 -11.47
C ASN A 227 -1.81 4.13 -10.07
N GLY A 228 -2.03 5.02 -9.08
CA GLY A 228 -2.23 4.66 -7.67
C GLY A 228 -3.32 3.61 -7.45
N ALA A 229 -4.45 3.69 -8.18
CA ALA A 229 -5.56 2.76 -8.07
C ALA A 229 -5.20 1.32 -8.46
N LEU A 230 -4.59 1.18 -9.64
CA LEU A 230 -4.20 -0.10 -10.20
C LEU A 230 -3.16 -0.78 -9.29
N ILE A 231 -2.15 -0.02 -8.85
CA ILE A 231 -1.08 -0.51 -7.97
C ILE A 231 -1.65 -0.95 -6.61
N MET A 232 -2.54 -0.15 -6.01
CA MET A 232 -3.15 -0.47 -4.72
C MET A 232 -3.98 -1.76 -4.80
N ASN A 233 -4.77 -1.92 -5.86
CA ASN A 233 -5.56 -3.14 -6.07
C ASN A 233 -4.66 -4.36 -6.27
N PHE A 234 -3.62 -4.24 -7.10
CA PHE A 234 -2.64 -5.31 -7.29
C PHE A 234 -1.99 -5.73 -5.96
N ILE A 235 -1.61 -4.77 -5.10
CA ILE A 235 -1.07 -5.07 -3.78
C ILE A 235 -2.07 -5.85 -2.92
N TYR A 236 -3.33 -5.45 -2.86
CA TYR A 236 -4.33 -6.15 -2.04
C TYR A 236 -4.61 -7.58 -2.52
N ASP A 237 -4.61 -7.80 -3.83
CA ASP A 237 -4.83 -9.14 -4.39
C ASP A 237 -3.65 -10.10 -4.09
N ASN A 238 -2.43 -9.55 -4.07
CA ASN A 238 -1.19 -10.29 -4.00
C ASN A 238 -0.60 -10.42 -2.59
N LEU A 239 -0.88 -9.46 -1.70
CA LEU A 239 -0.37 -9.40 -0.33
C LEU A 239 -1.55 -9.41 0.67
N PRO A 240 -2.12 -10.60 0.97
CA PRO A 240 -3.33 -10.72 1.78
C PRO A 240 -3.15 -10.19 3.22
N GLY A 241 -1.92 -10.19 3.76
CA GLY A 241 -1.61 -9.61 5.07
C GLY A 241 -1.88 -8.10 5.11
N ILE A 242 -1.49 -7.38 4.05
CA ILE A 242 -1.77 -5.96 3.86
C ILE A 242 -3.28 -5.71 3.76
N TYR A 243 -3.98 -6.45 2.89
CA TYR A 243 -5.43 -6.27 2.72
C TYR A 243 -6.19 -6.55 4.02
N GLU A 244 -5.87 -7.64 4.70
CA GLU A 244 -6.52 -8.01 5.96
C GLU A 244 -6.25 -6.98 7.07
N PHE A 245 -5.03 -6.44 7.15
CA PHE A 245 -4.72 -5.35 8.07
C PHE A 245 -5.59 -4.11 7.82
N THR A 246 -5.77 -3.70 6.57
CA THR A 246 -6.61 -2.55 6.24
C THR A 246 -8.10 -2.79 6.57
N LYS A 247 -8.61 -4.01 6.36
CA LYS A 247 -9.96 -4.39 6.78
C LYS A 247 -10.17 -4.32 8.27
N ILE A 248 -9.22 -4.84 9.05
CA ILE A 248 -9.25 -4.76 10.51
C ILE A 248 -9.34 -3.30 10.97
N MET A 249 -8.59 -2.40 10.33
CA MET A 249 -8.63 -0.97 10.65
C MET A 249 -9.97 -0.31 10.27
N GLY A 250 -10.60 -0.75 9.18
CA GLY A 250 -11.96 -0.36 8.82
C GLY A 250 -12.98 -0.82 9.85
N ASP A 251 -12.94 -2.09 10.23
CA ASP A 251 -13.82 -2.69 11.24
C ASP A 251 -13.65 -2.02 12.61
N PHE A 252 -12.42 -1.66 12.96
CA PHE A 252 -12.14 -0.95 14.21
C PHE A 252 -12.79 0.44 14.23
N ARG A 253 -12.70 1.21 13.14
CA ARG A 253 -13.41 2.50 13.03
C ARG A 253 -14.92 2.31 13.11
N MET A 254 -15.47 1.28 12.47
CA MET A 254 -16.91 1.01 12.54
C MET A 254 -17.35 0.69 13.97
N LEU A 255 -16.61 -0.18 14.67
CA LEU A 255 -16.89 -0.51 16.07
C LEU A 255 -16.83 0.73 16.96
N GLU A 256 -15.81 1.56 16.80
CA GLU A 256 -15.64 2.81 17.55
C GLU A 256 -16.83 3.77 17.34
N LYS A 257 -17.30 3.94 16.10
CA LYS A 257 -18.51 4.70 15.80
C LYS A 257 -19.76 4.10 16.46
N THR A 258 -19.95 2.79 16.39
CA THR A 258 -21.11 2.10 16.99
C THR A 258 -21.14 2.28 18.52
N LEU A 259 -19.98 2.15 19.17
CA LEU A 259 -19.84 2.38 20.61
C LEU A 259 -20.17 3.82 20.99
N ASN A 260 -19.67 4.80 20.22
CA ASN A 260 -19.92 6.21 20.45
C ASN A 260 -21.41 6.58 20.28
N ALA A 261 -22.06 6.08 19.22
CA ALA A 261 -23.47 6.33 18.96
C ALA A 261 -24.40 5.75 20.04
N ALA A 262 -24.06 4.56 20.56
CA ALA A 262 -24.83 3.90 21.60
C ALA A 262 -24.87 4.71 22.92
N ASN A 263 -23.75 5.32 23.31
CA ASN A 263 -23.71 6.11 24.54
C ASN A 263 -24.35 7.49 24.38
N THR A 264 -24.19 8.12 23.21
CA THR A 264 -24.84 9.41 22.93
C THR A 264 -26.37 9.29 23.02
N SER A 265 -26.93 8.21 22.47
CA SER A 265 -28.38 7.92 22.50
C SER A 265 -28.92 7.59 23.91
N SER A 266 -28.05 7.16 24.83
CA SER A 266 -28.40 6.81 26.21
C SER A 266 -28.46 8.02 27.16
N ASN A 267 -27.83 9.13 26.78
CA ASN A 267 -27.82 10.36 27.57
C ASN A 267 -29.02 11.28 27.28
N GLN A 268 -29.76 11.05 26.19
CA GLN A 268 -30.96 11.83 25.83
C GLN A 268 -32.28 11.15 26.24
N ARG A 269 -32.25 9.91 26.76
CA ARG A 269 -33.43 9.25 27.32
C ARG A 269 -33.49 9.48 28.84
N THR A 270 -34.63 9.94 29.33
CA THR A 270 -34.98 9.98 30.77
C THR A 270 -34.65 8.64 31.44
N PRO A 271 -34.24 8.63 32.71
CA PRO A 271 -33.65 7.48 33.38
C PRO A 271 -34.72 6.44 33.76
N GLN A 272 -35.31 5.75 32.79
CA GLN A 272 -35.59 4.35 33.00
C GLN A 272 -34.23 3.65 32.99
N ILE A 273 -33.78 3.27 34.19
CA ILE A 273 -32.56 2.50 34.42
C ILE A 273 -32.68 1.20 33.63
N SER A 274 -32.22 1.23 32.37
CA SER A 274 -31.96 -0.01 31.66
C SER A 274 -30.81 -0.67 32.39
N ASN A 275 -30.94 -1.98 32.60
CA ASN A 275 -29.90 -2.82 33.21
C ASN A 275 -28.53 -2.70 32.49
N ASP A 276 -28.47 -2.04 31.32
CA ASP A 276 -27.24 -1.77 30.58
C ASP A 276 -26.37 -0.65 31.19
N LYS A 277 -26.95 0.38 31.85
CA LYS A 277 -26.16 1.40 32.58
C LYS A 277 -25.48 0.83 33.82
N ILE A 278 -26.07 -0.22 34.41
CA ILE A 278 -25.57 -0.86 35.63
C ILE A 278 -24.24 -1.58 35.35
N CYS A 279 -23.99 -2.14 34.16
CA CYS A 279 -22.74 -2.86 33.89
C CYS A 279 -21.57 -2.00 33.41
N ALA A 280 -21.82 -0.81 32.87
CA ALA A 280 -20.75 0.08 32.42
C ALA A 280 -20.04 0.77 33.60
N ASN A 281 -20.77 1.06 34.68
CA ASN A 281 -20.29 1.88 35.80
C ASN A 281 -20.16 1.14 37.15
N SER A 282 -20.50 -0.15 37.25
CA SER A 282 -20.44 -0.92 38.51
C SER A 282 -19.33 -1.98 38.50
N ASP A 283 -18.91 -2.41 39.69
CA ASP A 283 -18.04 -3.58 39.91
C ASP A 283 -18.58 -4.83 39.19
N PRO A 284 -17.76 -5.68 38.54
CA PRO A 284 -18.24 -6.82 37.75
C PRO A 284 -19.06 -7.79 38.60
N GLU A 285 -18.75 -7.90 39.90
CA GLU A 285 -19.49 -8.71 40.86
C GLU A 285 -20.91 -8.19 41.07
N LYS A 286 -21.11 -6.87 41.09
CA LYS A 286 -22.44 -6.25 41.26
C LYS A 286 -23.31 -6.24 40.00
N CYS A 287 -22.73 -6.50 38.82
CA CYS A 287 -23.55 -6.69 37.61
C CYS A 287 -24.14 -8.10 37.46
N GLY A 288 -23.72 -9.05 38.31
CA GLY A 288 -24.39 -10.34 38.46
C GLY A 288 -25.66 -10.26 39.32
N ASP A 289 -25.74 -9.33 40.26
CA ASP A 289 -26.74 -9.39 41.34
C ASP A 289 -28.14 -8.84 40.98
N LYS A 290 -28.28 -8.11 39.86
CA LYS A 290 -29.59 -7.58 39.41
C LYS A 290 -30.10 -8.17 38.09
N ILE A 291 -29.48 -9.24 37.58
CA ILE A 291 -29.99 -9.99 36.43
C ILE A 291 -30.36 -11.39 36.93
N HIS A 292 -31.62 -11.55 37.34
CA HIS A 292 -32.32 -12.77 37.78
C HIS A 292 -31.58 -13.72 38.75
N LYS A 293 -32.26 -14.02 39.85
CA LYS A 293 -31.93 -15.00 40.90
C LYS A 293 -31.82 -16.45 40.37
N SER A 294 -30.88 -16.75 39.50
CA SER A 294 -30.57 -18.11 39.08
C SER A 294 -29.06 -18.34 39.14
N GLY A 295 -28.47 -18.22 40.33
CA GLY A 295 -27.29 -18.95 40.83
C GLY A 295 -26.05 -19.17 39.95
N HIS A 296 -25.93 -18.56 38.78
CA HIS A 296 -24.89 -18.83 37.81
C HIS A 296 -23.97 -17.63 37.74
N LYS A 297 -22.74 -17.80 38.27
CA LYS A 297 -21.63 -16.89 38.02
C LYS A 297 -21.51 -16.69 36.51
N TYR A 298 -21.81 -15.47 36.04
CA TYR A 298 -21.51 -15.09 34.66
C TYR A 298 -20.01 -15.21 34.47
N THR A 299 -19.57 -16.30 33.87
CA THR A 299 -18.17 -16.47 33.48
C THR A 299 -17.81 -15.36 32.48
N ASN A 300 -16.53 -14.99 32.44
CA ASN A 300 -15.90 -13.98 31.55
C ASN A 300 -16.15 -14.18 30.02
N THR A 301 -17.06 -15.06 29.65
CA THR A 301 -17.50 -15.48 28.31
C THR A 301 -18.64 -14.62 27.75
N HIS A 302 -19.31 -13.82 28.59
CA HIS A 302 -20.50 -13.07 28.18
C HIS A 302 -20.20 -11.72 27.53
N PHE A 303 -19.02 -11.15 27.75
CA PHE A 303 -18.63 -9.85 27.19
C PHE A 303 -17.77 -9.98 25.94
N GLY A 304 -17.86 -8.98 25.06
CA GLY A 304 -16.87 -8.78 24.01
C GLY A 304 -15.58 -8.23 24.59
N LYS A 305 -14.43 -8.64 24.05
CA LYS A 305 -13.11 -8.19 24.48
C LYS A 305 -12.37 -7.50 23.33
N ILE A 306 -11.81 -6.33 23.59
CA ILE A 306 -10.87 -5.64 22.71
C ILE A 306 -9.48 -5.76 23.32
N TYR A 307 -8.57 -6.42 22.61
CA TYR A 307 -7.17 -6.57 23.00
C TYR A 307 -6.31 -5.50 22.31
N ALA A 308 -5.26 -5.06 23.01
CA ALA A 308 -4.34 -4.01 22.56
C ALA A 308 -5.07 -2.68 22.27
N PHE A 309 -5.94 -2.28 23.20
CA PHE A 309 -6.68 -1.03 23.05
C PHE A 309 -5.72 0.17 22.93
N PRO A 310 -5.86 1.02 21.90
CA PRO A 310 -4.86 2.04 21.61
C PRO A 310 -4.80 3.14 22.67
N THR A 311 -3.59 3.60 22.97
CA THR A 311 -3.37 4.58 24.06
C THR A 311 -3.96 5.95 23.74
N TYR A 312 -4.00 6.36 22.47
CA TYR A 312 -4.59 7.63 22.04
C TYR A 312 -6.12 7.69 22.21
N LEU A 313 -6.77 6.58 22.58
CA LEU A 313 -8.20 6.53 22.89
C LEU A 313 -8.47 6.40 24.38
N ASN A 314 -7.45 6.51 25.24
CA ASN A 314 -7.60 6.31 26.68
C ASN A 314 -8.63 7.26 27.30
N ASP A 315 -8.60 8.53 26.93
CA ASP A 315 -9.51 9.55 27.46
C ASP A 315 -10.95 9.36 26.97
N ARG A 316 -11.14 8.51 25.94
CA ARG A 316 -12.44 8.18 25.37
C ARG A 316 -13.03 6.88 25.91
N ILE A 317 -12.31 6.11 26.74
CA ILE A 317 -12.77 4.81 27.26
C ILE A 317 -14.17 4.92 27.89
N GLY A 318 -14.37 5.89 28.79
CA GLY A 318 -15.66 6.12 29.43
C GLY A 318 -16.75 6.52 28.44
N SER A 319 -16.44 7.46 27.52
CA SER A 319 -17.38 7.89 26.47
C SER A 319 -17.77 6.78 25.49
N LEU A 320 -16.91 5.76 25.33
CA LEU A 320 -17.15 4.58 24.49
C LEU A 320 -17.85 3.45 25.27
N GLY A 321 -18.14 3.63 26.56
CA GLY A 321 -18.83 2.61 27.37
C GLY A 321 -17.97 1.37 27.54
N LEU A 322 -16.65 1.55 27.48
CA LEU A 322 -15.66 0.51 27.63
C LEU A 322 -15.20 0.48 29.07
N ARG A 323 -14.98 -0.73 29.59
CA ARG A 323 -14.24 -0.92 30.84
C ARG A 323 -12.92 -1.59 30.53
N CYS A 324 -11.82 -0.94 30.89
CA CYS A 324 -10.50 -1.43 30.52
C CYS A 324 -9.66 -1.79 31.73
N GLN A 325 -8.96 -2.91 31.66
CA GLN A 325 -7.95 -3.33 32.62
C GLN A 325 -6.59 -3.38 31.93
N VAL A 326 -5.56 -2.87 32.61
CA VAL A 326 -4.17 -3.04 32.18
C VAL A 326 -3.72 -4.44 32.57
N ARG A 327 -3.31 -5.26 31.60
CA ARG A 327 -2.59 -6.52 31.89
C ARG A 327 -1.10 -6.31 31.70
N PHE A 328 -0.34 -6.61 32.75
CA PHE A 328 1.11 -6.69 32.68
C PHE A 328 1.49 -8.04 32.08
N VAL A 329 2.20 -8.01 30.96
CA VAL A 329 2.61 -9.24 30.25
C VAL A 329 4.01 -9.71 30.69
N HIS A 330 4.82 -8.87 31.36
CA HIS A 330 6.12 -9.26 31.94
C HIS A 330 6.51 -8.42 33.17
N ARG A 331 7.32 -9.00 34.08
CA ARG A 331 7.92 -8.33 35.26
C ARG A 331 8.80 -7.11 34.90
N SER A 332 9.20 -6.94 33.64
CA SER A 332 10.05 -5.82 33.18
C SER A 332 9.28 -4.53 32.82
N GLY A 333 7.96 -4.46 33.03
CA GLY A 333 7.18 -3.21 32.99
C GLY A 333 6.98 -2.54 31.61
N LEU A 334 7.61 -3.04 30.56
CA LEU A 334 7.72 -2.33 29.26
C LEU A 334 6.56 -2.53 28.28
N PHE A 335 5.69 -3.53 28.47
CA PHE A 335 4.53 -3.75 27.59
C PHE A 335 3.22 -3.76 28.38
N ARG A 336 2.47 -2.66 28.28
CA ARG A 336 1.13 -2.50 28.87
C ARG A 336 0.08 -2.80 27.81
N ASN A 337 -0.39 -4.05 27.74
CA ASN A 337 -1.53 -4.37 26.90
C ASN A 337 -2.82 -4.06 27.67
N LYS A 338 -3.57 -3.07 27.20
CA LYS A 338 -4.88 -2.73 27.75
C LYS A 338 -5.93 -3.63 27.10
N ILE A 339 -6.70 -4.34 27.93
CA ILE A 339 -7.84 -5.14 27.51
C ILE A 339 -9.10 -4.40 27.92
N CYS A 340 -9.99 -4.15 26.98
CA CYS A 340 -11.28 -3.52 27.24
C CYS A 340 -12.41 -4.51 27.03
N ILE A 341 -13.43 -4.45 27.88
CA ILE A 341 -14.66 -5.24 27.74
C ILE A 341 -15.82 -4.34 27.32
N PHE A 342 -16.75 -4.90 26.55
CA PHE A 342 -17.93 -4.19 26.05
C PHE A 342 -19.12 -5.15 25.85
N SER A 343 -20.33 -4.57 25.73
CA SER A 343 -21.55 -5.36 25.46
C SER A 343 -21.52 -5.98 24.06
N PRO A 344 -21.71 -7.31 23.91
CA PRO A 344 -21.75 -7.96 22.59
C PRO A 344 -22.84 -7.44 21.67
N ARG A 345 -23.87 -6.77 22.20
CA ARG A 345 -24.95 -6.16 21.42
C ARG A 345 -24.42 -5.14 20.41
N TYR A 346 -23.28 -4.50 20.68
CA TYR A 346 -22.64 -3.55 19.77
C TYR A 346 -22.04 -4.22 18.53
N VAL A 347 -21.64 -5.50 18.63
CA VAL A 347 -21.18 -6.26 17.46
C VAL A 347 -22.34 -6.70 16.57
N ARG A 348 -23.53 -7.00 17.12
CA ARG A 348 -24.70 -7.32 16.28
C ARG A 348 -25.08 -6.20 15.31
N ARG A 349 -24.68 -4.96 15.63
CA ARG A 349 -24.88 -3.77 14.79
C ARG A 349 -23.71 -3.46 13.87
N SER A 350 -22.61 -4.20 13.99
CA SER A 350 -21.37 -3.99 13.23
C SER A 350 -21.19 -5.13 12.23
N ILE A 351 -21.07 -4.82 10.95
CA ILE A 351 -20.83 -5.82 9.89
C ILE A 351 -19.32 -5.84 9.61
N PHE A 352 -18.60 -6.73 10.29
CA PHE A 352 -17.16 -6.86 10.10
C PHE A 352 -16.83 -7.39 8.71
N GLN A 353 -15.78 -6.84 8.09
CA GLN A 353 -15.25 -7.26 6.79
C GLN A 353 -14.00 -8.13 6.92
N SER A 354 -13.22 -7.98 8.00
CA SER A 354 -12.02 -8.77 8.28
C SER A 354 -12.41 -10.19 8.65
N GLN A 355 -11.85 -11.17 7.94
CA GLN A 355 -12.07 -12.57 8.25
C GLN A 355 -11.46 -12.94 9.60
N THR A 356 -10.33 -12.31 9.97
CA THR A 356 -9.67 -12.47 11.26
C THR A 356 -10.59 -12.04 12.39
N TRP A 357 -11.21 -10.87 12.30
CA TRP A 357 -12.15 -10.38 13.32
C TRP A 357 -13.44 -11.20 13.35
N ILE A 358 -14.01 -11.55 12.18
CA ILE A 358 -15.18 -12.43 12.10
C ILE A 358 -14.91 -13.76 12.84
N ASN A 359 -13.79 -14.43 12.53
CA ASN A 359 -13.45 -15.72 13.11
C ASN A 359 -13.11 -15.58 14.61
N SER A 360 -12.34 -14.56 14.99
CA SER A 360 -11.97 -14.33 16.39
C SER A 360 -13.18 -13.98 17.26
N TRP A 361 -14.13 -13.22 16.70
CA TRP A 361 -15.38 -12.91 17.37
C TRP A 361 -16.26 -14.16 17.56
N LYS A 362 -16.46 -14.95 16.50
CA LYS A 362 -17.26 -16.19 16.56
C LYS A 362 -16.73 -17.17 17.60
N ASN A 363 -15.41 -17.35 17.66
CA ASN A 363 -14.80 -18.39 18.49
C ASN A 363 -14.50 -17.92 19.93
N HIS A 364 -14.15 -16.64 20.11
CA HIS A 364 -13.60 -16.16 21.38
C HIS A 364 -14.22 -14.85 21.88
N ARG A 365 -15.13 -14.25 21.10
CA ARG A 365 -15.64 -12.88 21.33
C ARG A 365 -14.53 -11.87 21.58
N LEU A 366 -13.42 -12.06 20.88
CA LEU A 366 -12.20 -11.27 21.04
C LEU A 366 -11.89 -10.55 19.74
N LEU A 367 -11.57 -9.26 19.84
CA LEU A 367 -11.14 -8.40 18.74
C LEU A 367 -9.76 -7.86 19.10
N LYS A 368 -8.76 -8.14 18.26
CA LYS A 368 -7.41 -7.64 18.48
C LYS A 368 -7.17 -6.43 17.58
N VAL A 369 -6.92 -5.28 18.17
CA VAL A 369 -6.56 -4.07 17.42
C VAL A 369 -5.11 -4.22 16.95
N PRO A 370 -4.78 -3.86 15.70
CA PRO A 370 -3.41 -3.89 15.21
C PRO A 370 -2.52 -2.95 16.03
N PRO A 371 -1.23 -3.26 16.18
CA PRO A 371 -0.36 -2.45 17.00
C PRO A 371 -0.04 -1.09 16.33
N GLN A 372 0.31 -0.10 17.14
CA GLN A 372 0.81 1.20 16.67
C GLN A 372 2.27 1.12 16.19
N THR A 373 2.98 0.04 16.55
CA THR A 373 4.34 -0.27 16.09
C THR A 373 4.47 -1.77 15.80
N ASN A 374 5.11 -2.13 14.69
CA ASN A 374 5.30 -3.54 14.32
C ASN A 374 6.67 -3.84 13.70
N ALA A 375 7.71 -3.22 14.27
CA ALA A 375 9.10 -3.33 13.81
C ALA A 375 9.74 -4.72 14.04
N LYS A 376 9.03 -5.64 14.71
CA LYS A 376 9.55 -6.99 15.01
C LYS A 376 9.13 -8.03 13.98
N VAL A 377 8.00 -7.83 13.31
CA VAL A 377 7.45 -8.76 12.32
C VAL A 377 7.89 -8.35 10.93
N VAL A 378 8.34 -9.33 10.13
CA VAL A 378 8.84 -9.11 8.77
C VAL A 378 7.74 -8.52 7.90
N ALA A 379 8.08 -7.44 7.18
CA ALA A 379 7.16 -6.80 6.25
C ALA A 379 6.77 -7.75 5.11
N ASP A 380 5.55 -7.58 4.61
CA ASP A 380 5.14 -8.27 3.40
C ASP A 380 6.00 -7.80 2.22
N ARG A 381 6.28 -8.71 1.29
CA ARG A 381 7.12 -8.43 0.13
C ARG A 381 6.65 -9.23 -1.08
N PHE A 382 6.98 -8.72 -2.26
CA PHE A 382 6.81 -9.46 -3.50
C PHE A 382 7.89 -10.53 -3.68
N ILE A 383 7.57 -11.53 -4.50
CA ILE A 383 8.56 -12.44 -5.05
C ILE A 383 9.12 -11.77 -6.30
N GLU A 384 10.43 -11.81 -6.43
CA GLU A 384 11.15 -11.33 -7.59
C GLU A 384 11.45 -12.49 -8.54
N LEU A 385 11.09 -12.31 -9.80
CA LEU A 385 11.29 -13.29 -10.87
C LEU A 385 12.04 -12.64 -12.03
N SER A 386 12.85 -13.42 -12.72
CA SER A 386 13.44 -12.99 -14.00
C SER A 386 12.33 -12.68 -15.00
N ALA A 387 12.51 -11.59 -15.74
CA ALA A 387 11.62 -11.22 -16.82
C ALA A 387 12.06 -11.91 -18.11
N GLU A 388 11.14 -12.55 -18.81
CA GLU A 388 11.36 -13.11 -20.14
C GLU A 388 10.18 -12.77 -21.05
N GLY A 389 10.49 -12.51 -22.31
CA GLY A 389 9.51 -12.24 -23.35
C GLY A 389 9.67 -10.85 -23.97
N THR A 390 8.62 -10.40 -24.66
CA THR A 390 8.62 -9.10 -25.35
C THR A 390 7.58 -8.17 -24.78
N LEU A 391 7.81 -6.88 -24.93
CA LEU A 391 6.91 -5.81 -24.55
C LEU A 391 6.17 -5.30 -25.79
N CYS A 392 4.90 -4.95 -25.60
CA CYS A 392 3.98 -4.40 -26.61
C CYS A 392 3.55 -5.40 -27.69
N ASP A 393 2.26 -5.40 -27.99
CA ASP A 393 1.68 -6.14 -29.12
C ASP A 393 1.66 -5.21 -30.34
N PRO A 394 1.75 -5.70 -31.59
CA PRO A 394 1.44 -4.85 -32.72
C PRO A 394 -0.05 -4.53 -32.67
N ILE A 395 -0.39 -3.28 -32.36
CA ILE A 395 -1.76 -2.79 -32.49
C ILE A 395 -2.11 -2.91 -33.99
N GLU A 396 -3.14 -3.70 -34.31
CA GLU A 396 -3.66 -3.87 -35.68
C GLU A 396 -4.22 -2.55 -36.24
#